data_AF-A0A1Y3PMG0-F1
#
_entry.id   AF-A0A1Y3PMG0-F1
#
_cell.length_a   1.000
_cell.length_b   1.000
_cell.length_c   1.000
_cell.angle_alpha   90.00
_cell.angle_beta   90.00
_cell.angle_gamma   90.00
#
_symmetry.space_group_name_H-M   'P 1'
#
loop_
_entity.id
_entity.type
_entity.pdbx_description
1 polymer ?
#
loop_
_entity_poly.entity_id
_entity_poly.type
_entity_poly.pdbx_seq_one_letter_code
_entity_poly.pdbx_strand_id
1 'polypeptide(L)'
;MKIKLTSVFVDDQDKALKFYTEVLGFVKKQDVPAGGARWITVVSPEGPDDIELVLEPNGNPAAQIDGKPAAASFQKALYEAGIPFTSFFVEDVHKEYERMKKLGVVFTMEPTKTE
;
A
#
# COMPACT_ATOMS: atom_id res chain seq x y z
N MET A 1 0.82 24.37 -7.61
CA MET A 1 1.20 22.95 -7.77
C MET A 1 0.63 22.16 -6.59
N LYS A 2 0.13 20.93 -6.78
CA LYS A 2 -0.49 20.09 -5.73
C LYS A 2 0.08 18.67 -5.80
N ILE A 3 0.29 18.03 -4.66
CA ILE A 3 0.60 16.59 -4.59
C ILE A 3 -0.74 15.88 -4.39
N LYS A 4 -1.06 14.97 -5.31
CA LYS A 4 -2.34 14.23 -5.34
C LYS A 4 -2.16 12.72 -5.46
N LEU A 5 -0.96 12.28 -5.77
CA LEU A 5 -0.64 10.88 -5.91
C LEU A 5 0.55 10.54 -5.03
N THR A 6 0.44 9.41 -4.36
CA THR A 6 1.53 8.74 -3.66
C THR A 6 1.50 7.26 -4.01
N SER A 7 2.63 6.57 -3.95
CA SER A 7 2.74 5.17 -4.39
C SER A 7 3.09 4.26 -3.22
N VAL A 8 2.55 3.05 -3.26
CA VAL A 8 3.02 1.91 -2.46
C VAL A 8 3.47 0.78 -3.38
N PHE A 9 4.61 0.17 -3.08
CA PHE A 9 5.15 -0.92 -3.88
C PHE A 9 4.46 -2.25 -3.57
N VAL A 10 4.04 -2.97 -4.62
CA VAL A 10 3.31 -4.24 -4.51
C VAL A 10 3.98 -5.33 -5.37
N ASP A 11 4.03 -6.54 -4.85
CA ASP A 11 4.59 -7.72 -5.52
C ASP A 11 3.63 -8.32 -6.57
N ASP A 12 2.34 -8.25 -6.28
CA ASP A 12 1.25 -8.71 -7.14
C ASP A 12 0.10 -7.69 -7.08
N GLN A 13 -0.23 -7.11 -8.24
CA GLN A 13 -1.23 -6.04 -8.34
C GLN A 13 -2.66 -6.52 -8.07
N ASP A 14 -3.01 -7.78 -8.38
CA ASP A 14 -4.35 -8.32 -8.13
C ASP A 14 -4.56 -8.62 -6.64
N LYS A 15 -3.55 -9.25 -6.02
CA LYS A 15 -3.52 -9.48 -4.58
C LYS A 15 -3.58 -8.15 -3.82
N ALA A 16 -2.79 -7.16 -4.25
CA ALA A 16 -2.81 -5.85 -3.64
C ALA A 16 -4.17 -5.18 -3.80
N LEU A 17 -4.74 -5.15 -5.00
CA LEU A 17 -6.04 -4.52 -5.22
C LEU A 17 -7.11 -5.10 -4.28
N LYS A 18 -7.20 -6.43 -4.18
CA LYS A 18 -8.11 -7.10 -3.23
C LYS A 18 -7.84 -6.70 -1.79
N PHE A 19 -6.59 -6.70 -1.34
CA PHE A 19 -6.25 -6.29 0.01
C PHE A 19 -6.66 -4.84 0.30
N TYR A 20 -6.28 -3.91 -0.56
CA TYR A 20 -6.57 -2.48 -0.36
C TYR A 20 -8.06 -2.18 -0.44
N THR A 21 -8.86 -2.91 -1.21
CA THR A 21 -10.30 -2.67 -1.31
C THR A 21 -11.14 -3.48 -0.33
N GLU A 22 -10.88 -4.77 -0.18
CA GLU A 22 -11.72 -5.68 0.62
C GLU A 22 -11.30 -5.71 2.09
N VAL A 23 -10.02 -5.46 2.39
CA VAL A 23 -9.50 -5.45 3.77
C VAL A 23 -9.41 -4.03 4.30
N LEU A 24 -8.69 -3.13 3.62
CA LEU A 24 -8.53 -1.75 4.05
C LEU A 24 -9.73 -0.85 3.74
N GLY A 25 -10.67 -1.30 2.89
CA GLY A 25 -11.91 -0.57 2.61
C GLY A 25 -11.74 0.61 1.66
N PHE A 26 -10.60 0.74 0.98
CA PHE A 26 -10.44 1.77 -0.06
C PHE A 26 -11.28 1.44 -1.30
N VAL A 27 -11.53 2.47 -2.10
CA VAL A 27 -12.33 2.35 -3.33
C VAL A 27 -11.41 2.46 -4.53
N LYS A 28 -11.50 1.51 -5.47
CA LYS A 28 -10.76 1.57 -6.74
C LYS A 28 -11.19 2.79 -7.55
N LYS A 29 -10.21 3.60 -7.99
CA LYS A 29 -10.42 4.81 -8.78
C LYS A 29 -9.99 4.63 -10.23
N GLN A 30 -8.77 4.15 -10.46
CA GLN A 30 -8.24 3.83 -11.78
C GLN A 30 -7.76 2.38 -11.85
N ASP A 31 -7.89 1.78 -13.03
CA ASP A 31 -7.39 0.44 -13.34
C ASP A 31 -7.29 0.33 -14.86
N VAL A 32 -6.18 0.84 -15.41
CA VAL A 32 -5.97 0.93 -16.85
C VAL A 32 -4.61 0.32 -17.24
N PRO A 33 -4.46 -0.22 -18.46
CA PRO A 33 -3.17 -0.71 -18.94
C PRO A 33 -2.10 0.39 -18.92
N ALA A 34 -0.88 0.05 -18.49
CA ALA A 34 0.27 0.93 -18.44
C ALA A 34 1.55 0.16 -18.84
N GLY A 35 1.75 -0.01 -20.15
CA GLY A 35 2.84 -0.81 -20.67
C GLY A 35 2.72 -2.28 -20.24
N GLY A 36 3.76 -2.83 -19.63
CA GLY A 36 3.77 -4.20 -19.10
C GLY A 36 3.08 -4.37 -17.73
N ALA A 37 2.46 -3.30 -17.20
CA ALA A 37 1.79 -3.29 -15.91
C ALA A 37 0.41 -2.61 -16.03
N ARG A 38 -0.25 -2.40 -14.88
CA ARG A 38 -1.47 -1.59 -14.79
C ARG A 38 -1.22 -0.34 -13.94
N TRP A 39 -1.84 0.76 -14.34
CA TRP A 39 -1.99 1.93 -13.49
C TRP A 39 -3.24 1.74 -12.63
N ILE A 40 -3.03 1.33 -11.39
CA ILE A 40 -4.10 1.07 -10.43
C ILE A 40 -4.01 2.10 -9.31
N THR A 41 -5.11 2.81 -9.08
CA THR A 41 -5.21 3.72 -7.95
C THR A 41 -6.44 3.43 -7.11
N VAL A 42 -6.32 3.67 -5.81
CA VAL A 42 -7.39 3.58 -4.83
C VAL A 42 -7.50 4.91 -4.07
N VAL A 43 -8.70 5.21 -3.58
CA VAL A 43 -8.99 6.40 -2.76
C VAL A 43 -9.60 5.98 -1.44
N SER A 44 -9.36 6.75 -0.38
CA SER A 44 -10.04 6.56 0.89
C SER A 44 -11.46 7.14 0.81
N PRO A 45 -12.50 6.39 1.23
CA PRO A 45 -13.85 6.95 1.34
C PRO A 45 -13.97 8.05 2.42
N GLU A 46 -13.00 8.12 3.34
CA GLU A 46 -12.94 9.09 4.44
C GLU A 46 -12.08 10.32 4.10
N GLY A 47 -11.32 10.27 3.00
CA GLY A 47 -10.40 11.32 2.58
C GLY A 47 -10.91 12.15 1.39
N PRO A 48 -10.13 13.15 0.95
CA PRO A 48 -10.41 13.87 -0.30
C PRO A 48 -10.41 12.90 -1.50
N ASP A 49 -11.40 13.03 -2.37
CA ASP A 49 -11.60 12.16 -3.54
C ASP A 49 -10.54 12.32 -4.64
N ASP A 50 -9.71 13.36 -4.51
CA ASP A 50 -8.66 13.79 -5.41
C ASP A 50 -7.25 13.43 -4.92
N ILE A 51 -7.12 12.72 -3.79
CA ILE A 51 -5.88 12.12 -3.30
C ILE A 51 -5.94 10.60 -3.54
N GLU A 52 -5.02 10.12 -4.37
CA GLU A 52 -4.97 8.74 -4.84
C GLU A 52 -3.70 8.02 -4.35
N LEU A 53 -3.87 6.76 -3.92
CA LEU A 53 -2.79 5.84 -3.64
C LEU A 53 -2.59 4.92 -4.85
N VAL A 54 -1.41 4.95 -5.46
CA VAL A 54 -1.01 4.10 -6.58
C VAL A 54 -0.48 2.77 -6.05
N LEU A 55 -0.98 1.65 -6.59
CA LEU A 55 -0.47 0.30 -6.33
C LEU A 55 0.62 -0.03 -7.35
N GLU A 56 1.83 0.46 -7.09
CA GLU A 56 2.98 0.45 -7.99
C GLU A 56 3.68 -0.92 -7.98
N PRO A 57 3.83 -1.61 -9.12
CA PRO A 57 4.49 -2.92 -9.15
C PRO A 57 5.98 -2.79 -8.79
N ASN A 58 6.45 -3.64 -7.88
CA ASN A 58 7.84 -3.62 -7.39
C ASN A 58 8.85 -4.33 -8.34
N GLY A 59 8.34 -5.02 -9.36
CA GLY A 59 9.10 -5.91 -10.24
C GLY A 59 9.59 -5.27 -11.54
N ASN A 60 9.66 -3.93 -11.63
CA ASN A 60 10.04 -3.23 -12.86
C ASN A 60 11.46 -3.66 -13.33
N PRO A 61 11.60 -4.28 -14.51
CA PRO A 61 12.89 -4.79 -14.97
C PRO A 61 13.86 -3.68 -15.42
N ALA A 62 13.38 -2.46 -15.67
CA ALA A 62 14.21 -1.35 -16.12
C ALA A 62 15.01 -0.68 -14.99
N ALA A 63 14.56 -0.81 -13.73
CA ALA A 63 15.21 -0.23 -12.57
C ALA A 63 15.73 -1.36 -11.67
N GLN A 64 17.04 -1.61 -11.69
CA GLN A 64 17.66 -2.74 -10.99
C GLN A 64 18.79 -2.30 -10.05
N ILE A 65 18.96 -3.08 -8.97
CA ILE A 65 20.11 -3.05 -8.06
C ILE A 65 20.63 -4.49 -7.98
N ASP A 66 21.90 -4.71 -8.33
CA ASP A 66 22.56 -6.03 -8.32
C ASP A 66 21.75 -7.12 -9.06
N GLY A 67 21.19 -6.78 -10.22
CA GLY A 67 20.40 -7.69 -11.06
C GLY A 67 19.01 -8.04 -10.52
N LYS A 68 18.53 -7.34 -9.48
CA LYS A 68 17.18 -7.48 -8.93
C LYS A 68 16.40 -6.17 -9.08
N PRO A 69 15.07 -6.19 -9.24
CA PRO A 69 14.27 -4.96 -9.27
C PRO A 69 14.50 -4.09 -8.04
N ALA A 70 14.81 -2.81 -8.25
CA ALA A 70 15.23 -1.89 -7.20
C ALA A 70 14.15 -1.71 -6.11
N ALA A 71 12.89 -1.57 -6.50
CA ALA A 71 11.75 -1.42 -5.59
C ALA A 71 11.53 -2.68 -4.74
N ALA A 72 11.65 -3.87 -5.32
CA ALA A 72 11.57 -5.13 -4.58
C ALA A 72 12.72 -5.28 -3.57
N SER A 73 13.95 -4.93 -3.96
CA SER A 73 15.11 -4.93 -3.05
C SER A 73 14.93 -3.96 -1.88
N PHE A 74 14.45 -2.74 -2.15
CA PHE A 74 14.18 -1.73 -1.14
C PHE A 74 13.05 -2.17 -0.19
N GLN A 75 11.92 -2.65 -0.72
CA GLN A 75 10.79 -3.15 0.07
C GLN A 75 11.22 -4.29 1.00
N LYS A 76 12.00 -5.24 0.49
CA LYS A 76 12.54 -6.35 1.30
C LYS A 76 13.44 -5.85 2.43
N ALA A 77 14.35 -4.91 2.14
CA ALA A 77 15.25 -4.35 3.15
C ALA A 77 14.49 -3.64 4.28
N LEU A 78 13.45 -2.87 3.96
CA LEU A 78 12.61 -2.22 4.98
C LEU A 78 11.86 -3.26 5.83
N TYR A 79 11.30 -4.30 5.21
CA TYR A 79 10.60 -5.37 5.91
C TYR A 79 11.51 -6.12 6.88
N GLU A 80 12.72 -6.51 6.44
CA GLU A 80 13.71 -7.18 7.29
C GLU A 80 14.23 -6.29 8.43
N ALA A 81 14.30 -4.98 8.21
CA ALA A 81 14.70 -4.01 9.22
C ALA A 81 13.55 -3.60 10.17
N GLY A 82 12.31 -4.05 9.94
CA GLY A 82 11.14 -3.65 10.71
C GLY A 82 10.77 -2.16 10.55
N ILE A 83 11.16 -1.53 9.44
CA ILE A 83 10.92 -0.11 9.19
C ILE A 83 9.60 0.07 8.41
N PRO A 84 8.63 0.85 8.92
CA PRO A 84 7.38 1.10 8.20
C PRO A 84 7.63 1.95 6.95
N PHE A 85 7.02 1.57 5.83
CA PHE A 85 7.14 2.30 4.55
C PHE A 85 6.03 3.33 4.33
N THR A 86 4.83 3.06 4.84
CA THR A 86 3.65 3.91 4.68
C THR A 86 2.90 4.02 6.01
N SER A 87 2.04 5.02 6.14
CA SER A 87 1.22 5.24 7.33
C SER A 87 -0.17 5.71 6.92
N PHE A 88 -1.19 5.11 7.53
CA PHE A 88 -2.59 5.50 7.37
C PHE A 88 -3.11 5.98 8.71
N PHE A 89 -3.93 7.02 8.67
CA PHE A 89 -4.58 7.59 9.84
C PHE A 89 -6.03 7.13 9.88
N VAL A 90 -6.51 6.82 11.08
CA VAL A 90 -7.89 6.43 11.36
C VAL A 90 -8.32 7.09 12.66
N GLU A 91 -9.63 7.28 12.84
CA GLU A 91 -10.18 7.89 14.05
C GLU A 91 -9.95 7.04 15.31
N ASP A 92 -10.05 5.71 15.18
CA ASP A 92 -9.88 4.75 16.29
C ASP A 92 -8.99 3.57 15.85
N VAL A 93 -7.71 3.63 16.24
CA VAL A 93 -6.71 2.62 15.90
C VAL A 93 -7.00 1.26 16.54
N HIS A 94 -7.63 1.21 17.71
CA HIS A 94 -7.94 -0.05 18.39
C HIS A 94 -9.10 -0.77 17.69
N LYS A 95 -10.17 -0.03 17.37
CA LYS A 95 -11.30 -0.55 16.60
C LYS A 95 -10.85 -1.09 15.24
N GLU A 96 -9.98 -0.34 14.57
CA GLU A 96 -9.52 -0.71 13.24
C GLU A 96 -8.56 -1.91 13.26
N TYR A 97 -7.65 -1.96 14.24
CA TYR A 97 -6.81 -3.13 14.50
C TYR A 97 -7.64 -4.41 14.69
N GLU A 98 -8.67 -4.37 15.54
CA GLU A 98 -9.55 -5.52 15.78
C GLU A 98 -10.33 -5.95 14.53
N ARG A 99 -10.80 -4.99 13.73
CA ARG A 99 -11.48 -5.26 12.45
C ARG A 99 -10.54 -5.98 11.48
N MET A 100 -9.35 -5.42 11.26
CA MET A 100 -8.36 -5.97 10.34
C MET A 100 -7.83 -7.33 10.81
N LYS A 101 -7.61 -7.52 12.11
CA LYS A 101 -7.20 -8.80 12.68
C LYS A 101 -8.22 -9.91 12.42
N LYS A 102 -9.52 -9.62 12.53
CA LYS A 102 -10.61 -10.55 12.16
C LYS A 102 -10.66 -10.89 10.67
N LEU A 103 -10.16 -10.00 9.82
CA LEU A 103 -9.99 -10.22 8.38
C LEU A 103 -8.68 -10.93 8.01
N GLY A 104 -7.89 -11.35 9.00
CA GLY A 104 -6.66 -12.11 8.80
C GLY A 104 -5.41 -11.27 8.58
N VAL A 105 -5.45 -9.96 8.85
CA VAL A 105 -4.25 -9.11 8.79
C VAL A 105 -3.28 -9.49 9.91
N VAL A 106 -2.01 -9.64 9.54
CA VAL A 106 -0.91 -9.88 10.48
C VAL A 106 -0.34 -8.54 10.90
N PHE A 107 -0.36 -8.27 12.19
CA PHE A 107 0.31 -7.12 12.81
C PHE A 107 1.57 -7.58 13.53
N THR A 108 2.63 -6.78 13.43
CA THR A 108 3.89 -7.01 14.15
C THR A 108 3.81 -6.58 15.61
N MET A 109 2.87 -5.69 15.96
CA MET A 109 2.60 -5.24 17.32
C MET A 109 1.14 -4.82 17.49
N GLU A 110 0.67 -4.81 18.74
CA GLU A 110 -0.64 -4.25 19.08
C GLU A 110 -0.61 -2.72 19.13
N PRO A 111 -1.75 -2.02 18.97
CA PRO A 111 -1.79 -0.57 19.11
C PRO A 111 -1.33 -0.12 20.49
N THR A 112 -0.40 0.83 20.52
CA THR A 112 0.14 1.42 21.75
C THR A 112 -0.12 2.92 21.77
N LYS A 113 -0.12 3.51 22.97
CA LYS A 113 -0.09 4.97 23.10
C LYS A 113 1.30 5.46 22.74
N THR A 114 1.36 6.45 21.86
CA THR A 114 2.57 7.25 21.66
C THR A 114 2.65 8.33 22.74
N GLU A 115 3.86 8.70 23.13
CA GLU A 115 4.12 9.81 24.08
C GLU A 115 3.77 11.18 23.51
#